data_AF-A0A3L8DST2-F1
#
_entry.id   AF-A0A3L8DST2-F1
#
_cell.length_a   1.000
_cell.length_b   1.000
_cell.length_c   1.000
_cell.angle_alpha   90.00
_cell.angle_beta   90.00
_cell.angle_gamma   90.00
#
_symmetry.space_group_name_H-M   'P 1'
#
loop_
_entity.id
_entity.type
_entity.pdbx_description
1 polymer ?
#
loop_
_entity_poly.entity_id
_entity_poly.type
_entity_poly.pdbx_seq_one_letter_code
_entity_poly.pdbx_strand_id
1 'polypeptide(L)'
;MENVRNRVDVKLVTRWEGRYGAEALISRPNFHSRAVFGENLLAVELRRLKATFNRPIYVGMCILDISKTRLYEFHYDYIAPLYGDKCRIMYTDTDSLIYRIECEDAYADMRRDIARFDTSDSPADNAYDMPQRNKKVPGLMKDETNGAVMTEFIGLRAKMYALRVCGKKDTKKIKGVCRSVVGRTITFDDYARCLSESVERSRQQSRIQSKLHRVYTVAETKLALSPRDDKRYIVPDRTSTLPWGHYAIPQ
;
A
#
# COMPACT_ATOMS: atom_id res chain seq x y z
N MET A 1 -2.08 1.36 13.90
CA MET A 1 -2.37 1.89 15.25
C MET A 1 -2.70 0.71 16.15
N GLU A 2 -2.20 0.69 17.39
CA GLU A 2 -2.41 -0.45 18.28
C GLU A 2 -3.88 -0.56 18.71
N ASN A 3 -4.51 -1.70 18.46
CA ASN A 3 -5.83 -2.01 19.01
C ASN A 3 -5.65 -2.75 20.34
N VAL A 4 -5.84 -2.04 21.45
CA VAL A 4 -5.70 -2.59 22.81
C VAL A 4 -6.67 -3.74 23.12
N ARG A 5 -7.76 -3.88 22.36
CA ARG A 5 -8.72 -5.00 22.49
C ARG A 5 -8.12 -6.33 22.01
N ASN A 6 -7.11 -6.29 21.14
CA ASN A 6 -6.43 -7.49 20.65
C ASN A 6 -5.37 -8.01 21.63
N ARG A 7 -5.13 -7.33 22.76
CA ARG A 7 -4.20 -7.81 23.78
C ARG A 7 -4.78 -9.01 24.49
N VAL A 8 -3.96 -10.05 24.60
CA VAL A 8 -4.26 -11.28 25.34
C VAL A 8 -3.28 -11.41 26.49
N ASP A 9 -3.70 -12.05 27.58
CA ASP A 9 -2.80 -12.49 28.63
C ASP A 9 -2.32 -13.90 28.29
N VAL A 10 -1.02 -14.04 28.03
CA VAL A 10 -0.41 -15.34 27.73
C VAL A 10 0.22 -15.89 29.02
N LYS A 11 -0.10 -17.14 29.36
CA LYS A 11 0.51 -17.88 30.47
C LYS A 11 1.24 -19.10 29.93
N LEU A 12 2.54 -19.18 30.19
CA LEU A 12 3.32 -20.39 29.95
C LEU A 12 3.17 -21.31 31.17
N VAL A 13 2.76 -22.55 30.94
CA VAL A 13 2.54 -23.56 31.98
C VAL A 13 3.26 -24.86 31.63
N THR A 14 3.78 -25.51 32.67
CA THR A 14 4.57 -26.75 32.55
C THR A 14 3.94 -27.95 33.27
N ARG A 15 2.77 -27.76 33.88
CA ARG A 15 2.03 -28.79 34.63
C ARG A 15 0.54 -28.73 34.33
N TRP A 16 -0.12 -29.88 34.36
CA TRP A 16 -1.56 -29.99 34.15
C TRP A 16 -2.36 -29.50 35.37
N GLU A 17 -2.07 -30.06 36.54
CA GLU A 17 -2.84 -29.87 37.76
C GLU A 17 -2.43 -28.63 38.59
N GLY A 18 -3.31 -28.30 39.55
CA GLY A 18 -3.10 -27.27 40.57
C GLY A 18 -3.70 -25.92 40.20
N ARG A 19 -3.77 -25.01 41.18
CA ARG A 19 -4.39 -23.68 41.04
C ARG A 19 -3.87 -22.84 39.86
N TYR A 20 -2.61 -23.08 39.46
CA TYR A 20 -1.95 -22.41 38.34
C TYR A 20 -1.56 -23.38 37.22
N GLY A 21 -2.10 -24.60 37.23
CA GLY A 21 -1.93 -25.59 36.17
C GLY A 21 -2.75 -25.25 34.92
N ALA A 22 -2.50 -25.99 33.84
CA ALA A 22 -3.21 -25.82 32.56
C ALA A 22 -4.73 -25.98 32.72
N GLU A 23 -5.19 -26.97 33.49
CA GLU A 23 -6.61 -27.24 33.73
C GLU A 23 -7.35 -26.03 34.33
N ALA A 24 -6.76 -25.41 35.35
CA ALA A 24 -7.32 -24.24 36.03
C ALA A 24 -7.34 -22.97 35.15
N LEU A 25 -6.50 -22.90 34.11
CA LEU A 25 -6.50 -21.77 33.16
C LEU A 25 -7.47 -22.01 32.00
N ILE A 26 -7.56 -23.24 31.49
CA ILE A 26 -8.45 -23.62 30.38
C ILE A 26 -9.92 -23.55 30.82
N SER A 27 -10.22 -23.87 32.08
CA SER A 27 -11.56 -23.79 32.65
C SER A 27 -12.07 -22.36 32.87
N ARG A 28 -11.22 -21.33 32.69
CA ARG A 28 -11.65 -19.94 32.90
C ARG A 28 -12.59 -19.49 31.78
N PRO A 29 -13.62 -18.68 32.09
CA PRO A 29 -14.57 -18.19 31.08
C PRO A 29 -13.92 -17.29 30.02
N ASN A 30 -12.74 -16.74 30.30
CA ASN A 30 -11.97 -15.92 29.35
C ASN A 30 -10.88 -16.71 28.62
N PHE A 31 -10.89 -18.05 28.69
CA PHE A 31 -10.02 -18.87 27.86
C PHE A 31 -10.23 -18.57 26.38
N HIS A 32 -9.14 -18.37 25.63
CA HIS A 32 -9.20 -18.11 24.20
C HIS A 32 -8.69 -19.29 23.39
N SER A 33 -7.46 -19.69 23.64
CA SER A 33 -6.74 -20.67 22.83
C SER A 33 -5.59 -21.29 23.64
N ARG A 34 -4.99 -22.36 23.09
CA ARG A 34 -3.78 -22.96 23.63
C ARG A 34 -2.81 -23.34 22.52
N ALA A 35 -1.52 -23.26 22.82
CA ALA A 35 -0.44 -23.68 21.93
C ALA A 35 0.53 -24.60 22.69
N VAL A 36 0.73 -25.82 22.18
CA VAL A 36 1.67 -26.80 22.77
C VAL A 36 3.03 -26.61 22.09
N PHE A 37 4.08 -26.35 22.88
CA PHE A 37 5.44 -26.19 22.38
C PHE A 37 6.29 -27.46 22.55
N GLY A 38 5.92 -28.30 23.51
CA GLY A 38 6.54 -29.59 23.79
C GLY A 38 5.74 -30.35 24.83
N GLU A 39 6.24 -31.51 25.26
CA GLU A 39 5.54 -32.39 26.20
C GLU A 39 5.19 -31.68 27.52
N ASN A 40 6.12 -30.87 28.03
CA ASN A 40 5.97 -30.18 29.32
C ASN A 40 5.86 -28.66 29.19
N LEU A 41 5.46 -28.12 28.03
CA LEU A 41 5.32 -26.67 27.85
C LEU A 41 4.10 -26.32 26.98
N LEU A 42 3.17 -25.60 27.59
CA LEU A 42 1.94 -25.12 26.97
C LEU A 42 1.83 -23.60 27.18
N ALA A 43 1.50 -22.84 26.13
CA ALA A 43 0.93 -21.51 26.28
C ALA A 43 -0.59 -21.59 26.33
N VAL A 44 -1.18 -20.94 27.33
CA VAL A 44 -2.61 -20.67 27.41
C VAL A 44 -2.83 -19.18 27.17
N GLU A 45 -3.65 -18.86 26.17
CA GLU A 45 -4.05 -17.50 25.87
C GLU A 45 -5.40 -17.21 26.51
N LEU A 46 -5.47 -16.15 27.30
CA LEU A 46 -6.69 -15.66 27.93
C LEU A 46 -7.06 -14.29 27.35
N ARG A 47 -8.35 -14.09 27.05
CA ARG A 47 -8.89 -12.78 26.69
C ARG A 47 -8.82 -11.84 27.88
N ARG A 48 -8.42 -10.59 27.65
CA ARG A 48 -8.51 -9.55 28.68
C ARG A 48 -9.96 -9.16 28.92
N LEU A 49 -10.37 -9.19 30.18
CA LEU A 49 -11.73 -8.81 30.60
C LEU A 49 -11.94 -7.29 30.65
N LYS A 50 -10.85 -6.53 30.80
CA LYS A 50 -10.86 -5.07 30.82
C LYS A 50 -9.81 -4.54 29.84
N ALA A 51 -10.19 -3.54 29.06
CA ALA A 51 -9.29 -2.83 28.15
C ALA A 51 -9.32 -1.33 28.47
N THR A 52 -8.15 -0.75 28.69
CA THR A 52 -7.99 0.69 28.92
C THR A 52 -7.56 1.36 27.62
N PHE A 53 -8.34 2.32 27.14
CA PHE A 53 -8.02 3.11 25.95
C PHE A 53 -7.06 4.25 26.30
N ASN A 54 -5.78 3.93 26.42
CA ASN A 54 -4.71 4.88 26.74
C ASN A 54 -3.82 5.20 25.53
N ARG A 55 -4.31 4.92 24.32
CA ARG A 55 -3.61 5.22 23.06
C ARG A 55 -4.26 6.44 22.42
N PRO A 56 -3.49 7.40 21.88
CA PRO A 56 -4.02 8.60 21.24
C PRO A 56 -4.57 8.28 19.84
N ILE A 57 -5.57 7.40 19.77
CA ILE A 57 -6.13 6.89 18.51
C ILE A 57 -6.74 8.03 17.69
N TYR A 58 -7.43 8.93 18.37
CA TYR A 58 -8.05 10.12 17.79
C TYR A 58 -7.01 11.04 17.13
N VAL A 59 -5.84 11.22 17.73
CA VAL A 59 -4.76 12.04 17.13
C VAL A 59 -4.34 11.45 15.79
N GLY A 60 -4.13 10.14 15.71
CA GLY A 60 -3.74 9.52 14.44
C GLY A 60 -4.85 9.55 13.39
N MET A 61 -6.13 9.50 13.79
CA MET A 61 -7.25 9.75 12.88
C MET A 61 -7.19 11.19 12.32
N CYS A 62 -7.03 12.20 13.19
CA CYS A 62 -6.92 13.59 12.78
C CYS A 62 -5.75 13.81 11.81
N ILE A 63 -4.58 13.20 12.07
CA ILE A 63 -3.41 13.29 11.17
C ILE A 63 -3.74 12.70 9.79
N LEU A 64 -4.41 11.54 9.74
CA LEU A 64 -4.79 10.93 8.48
C LEU A 64 -5.79 11.79 7.70
N ASP A 65 -6.76 12.41 8.38
CA ASP A 65 -7.74 13.27 7.71
C ASP A 65 -7.09 14.57 7.21
N ILE A 66 -6.21 15.20 8.00
CA ILE A 66 -5.40 16.34 7.56
C ILE A 66 -4.57 15.96 6.31
N SER A 67 -3.94 14.78 6.31
CA SER A 67 -3.15 14.32 5.16
C SER A 67 -4.00 14.13 3.90
N LYS A 68 -5.23 13.60 4.02
CA LYS A 68 -6.16 13.48 2.88
C LYS A 68 -6.59 14.85 2.38
N THR A 69 -6.92 15.76 3.29
CA THR A 69 -7.31 17.13 2.93
C THR A 69 -6.22 17.80 2.12
N ARG A 70 -4.94 17.67 2.49
CA ARG A 70 -3.82 18.20 1.69
C ARG A 70 -3.74 17.61 0.29
N LEU A 71 -3.97 16.30 0.15
CA LEU A 71 -4.00 15.64 -1.15
C LEU A 71 -5.17 16.14 -2.01
N TYR A 72 -6.33 16.35 -1.39
CA TYR A 72 -7.54 16.85 -2.04
C TYR A 72 -7.41 18.32 -2.43
N GLU A 73 -6.90 19.19 -1.56
CA GLU A 73 -6.60 20.59 -1.88
C GLU A 73 -5.64 20.68 -3.07
N PHE A 74 -4.59 19.85 -3.09
CA PHE A 74 -3.65 19.83 -4.21
C PHE A 74 -4.33 19.41 -5.54
N HIS A 75 -5.24 18.44 -5.50
CA HIS A 75 -5.95 18.02 -6.70
C HIS A 75 -7.05 19.01 -7.12
N TYR A 76 -8.03 19.25 -6.25
CA TYR A 76 -9.25 19.97 -6.58
C TYR A 76 -9.07 21.49 -6.61
N ASP A 77 -8.17 22.06 -5.81
CA ASP A 77 -7.98 23.52 -5.76
C ASP A 77 -6.83 24.00 -6.66
N TYR A 78 -5.98 23.08 -7.14
CA TYR A 78 -4.80 23.43 -7.95
C TYR A 78 -4.73 22.67 -9.28
N ILE A 79 -4.51 21.35 -9.28
CA ILE A 79 -4.29 20.59 -10.53
C ILE A 79 -5.52 20.58 -11.44
N ALA A 80 -6.71 20.35 -10.89
CA ALA A 80 -7.94 20.26 -11.66
C ALA A 80 -8.33 21.61 -12.30
N PRO A 81 -8.28 22.77 -11.60
CA PRO A 81 -8.48 24.07 -12.22
C PRO A 81 -7.42 24.43 -13.26
N LEU A 82 -6.16 24.04 -13.04
CA LEU A 82 -5.05 24.38 -13.93
C LEU A 82 -5.15 23.69 -15.29
N TYR A 83 -5.53 22.41 -15.32
CA TYR A 83 -5.55 21.62 -16.55
C TYR A 83 -6.95 21.26 -17.04
N GLY A 84 -7.99 21.37 -16.20
CA GLY A 84 -9.35 20.97 -16.54
C GLY A 84 -9.42 19.53 -17.06
N ASP A 85 -10.11 19.35 -18.18
CA ASP A 85 -10.30 18.04 -18.83
C ASP A 85 -9.00 17.44 -19.40
N LYS A 86 -7.91 18.23 -19.48
CA LYS A 86 -6.59 17.76 -19.92
C LYS A 86 -5.83 16.99 -18.85
N CYS A 87 -6.38 16.87 -17.64
CA CYS A 87 -5.78 16.11 -16.56
C CYS A 87 -6.68 14.97 -16.11
N ARG A 88 -6.08 13.81 -15.89
CA ARG A 88 -6.74 12.64 -15.32
C ARG A 88 -5.88 12.00 -14.24
N ILE A 89 -6.46 11.77 -13.06
CA ILE A 89 -5.85 10.90 -12.05
C ILE A 89 -5.88 9.46 -12.58
N MET A 90 -4.71 8.87 -12.72
CA MET A 90 -4.53 7.48 -13.14
C MET A 90 -4.42 6.54 -11.94
N TYR A 91 -3.85 7.01 -10.81
CA TYR A 91 -3.66 6.20 -9.61
C TYR A 91 -3.44 7.05 -8.36
N THR A 92 -3.78 6.50 -7.19
CA THR A 92 -3.47 7.08 -5.88
C THR A 92 -3.13 5.98 -4.86
N ASP A 93 -2.12 6.23 -4.01
CA ASP A 93 -1.85 5.43 -2.81
C ASP A 93 -1.35 6.33 -1.68
N THR A 94 -2.16 6.49 -0.65
CA THR A 94 -1.88 7.21 0.61
C THR A 94 -1.56 8.69 0.43
N ASP A 95 -0.37 9.00 -0.07
CA ASP A 95 0.24 10.32 -0.21
C ASP A 95 0.76 10.61 -1.63
N SER A 96 0.47 9.73 -2.59
CA SER A 96 0.91 9.83 -3.97
C SER A 96 -0.24 9.89 -4.97
N LEU A 97 -0.01 10.63 -6.06
CA LEU A 97 -0.90 10.76 -7.21
C LEU A 97 -0.08 10.50 -8.48
N ILE A 98 -0.65 9.73 -9.40
CA ILE A 98 -0.12 9.59 -10.76
C ILE A 98 -1.13 10.24 -11.69
N TYR A 99 -0.66 11.21 -12.44
CA TYR A 99 -1.48 11.96 -13.39
C TYR A 99 -1.09 11.62 -14.83
N ARG A 100 -2.10 11.60 -15.70
CA ARG A 100 -1.93 11.86 -17.13
C ARG A 100 -2.32 13.31 -17.34
N ILE A 101 -1.39 14.13 -17.84
CA ILE A 101 -1.59 15.55 -18.10
C ILE A 101 -1.25 15.82 -19.57
N GLU A 102 -2.14 16.52 -20.27
CA GLU A 102 -1.91 17.02 -21.61
C GLU A 102 -1.57 18.52 -21.53
N CYS A 103 -0.29 18.84 -21.68
CA CYS A 103 0.23 20.20 -21.60
C CYS A 103 1.48 20.34 -22.49
N GLU A 104 1.92 21.58 -22.70
CA GLU A 104 3.18 21.86 -23.40
C GLU A 104 4.40 21.55 -22.52
N ASP A 105 4.41 22.08 -21.29
CA ASP A 105 5.49 21.84 -20.33
C ASP A 105 4.98 21.88 -18.87
N ALA A 106 4.81 20.72 -18.25
CA ALA A 106 4.38 20.60 -16.86
C ALA A 106 5.43 21.14 -15.87
N TYR A 107 6.71 21.12 -16.22
CA TYR A 107 7.78 21.59 -15.34
C TYR A 107 7.87 23.11 -15.33
N ALA A 108 7.49 23.78 -16.42
CA ALA A 108 7.29 25.23 -16.42
C ALA A 108 6.20 25.64 -15.43
N ASP A 109 5.07 24.92 -15.38
CA ASP A 109 4.01 25.14 -14.40
C ASP A 109 4.49 24.91 -12.96
N MET A 110 5.22 23.80 -12.72
CA MET A 110 5.80 23.51 -11.40
C MET A 110 6.78 24.60 -10.94
N ARG A 111 7.59 25.13 -11.85
CA ARG A 111 8.55 26.20 -11.56
C ARG A 111 7.85 27.52 -11.26
N ARG A 112 6.78 27.86 -12.00
CA ARG A 112 5.92 29.03 -11.72
C ARG A 112 5.34 28.94 -10.31
N ASP A 113 4.79 27.78 -9.95
CA ASP A 113 4.06 27.55 -8.70
C ASP A 113 4.90 26.83 -7.62
N ILE A 114 6.21 27.10 -7.60
CA ILE A 114 7.19 26.36 -6.77
C ILE A 114 6.88 26.32 -5.27
N ALA A 115 6.13 27.29 -4.75
CA ALA A 115 5.69 27.30 -3.35
C ALA A 115 4.84 26.07 -2.97
N ARG A 116 4.29 25.35 -3.96
CA ARG A 116 3.50 24.12 -3.77
C ARG A 116 4.36 22.84 -3.82
N PHE A 117 5.64 22.96 -4.18
CA PHE A 117 6.50 21.82 -4.47
C PHE A 117 7.77 21.79 -3.62
N ASP A 118 8.17 20.58 -3.20
CA ASP A 118 9.54 20.30 -2.76
C ASP A 118 10.36 19.88 -3.99
N THR A 119 11.28 20.75 -4.38
CA THR A 119 12.17 20.58 -5.54
C THR A 119 13.61 20.36 -5.10
N SER A 120 13.86 20.17 -3.81
CA SER A 120 15.22 20.10 -3.25
C SER A 120 16.06 18.93 -3.73
N ASP A 121 15.41 17.86 -4.22
CA ASP A 121 16.04 16.67 -4.78
C ASP A 121 16.29 16.77 -6.31
N SER A 122 15.95 17.90 -6.94
CA SER A 122 16.22 18.13 -8.37
C SER A 122 17.74 18.25 -8.61
N PRO A 123 18.29 17.66 -9.70
CA PRO A 123 19.69 17.88 -10.09
C PRO A 123 19.98 19.37 -10.32
N ALA A 124 21.19 19.84 -10.00
CA ALA A 124 21.56 21.24 -10.17
C ALA A 124 21.58 21.67 -11.65
N ASP A 125 21.89 20.74 -12.53
CA ASP A 125 21.97 20.86 -13.99
C ASP A 125 20.76 20.23 -14.71
N ASN A 126 19.59 20.25 -14.06
CA ASN A 126 18.38 19.65 -14.63
C ASN A 126 17.90 20.40 -15.89
N ALA A 127 17.27 19.68 -16.82
CA ALA A 127 16.83 20.20 -18.11
C ALA A 127 15.71 21.26 -18.05
N TYR A 128 15.14 21.51 -16.87
CA TYR A 128 13.98 22.39 -16.67
C TYR A 128 14.32 23.67 -15.89
N ASP A 129 15.60 23.92 -15.62
CA ASP A 129 16.08 25.00 -14.76
C ASP A 129 15.34 25.06 -13.41
N MET A 130 14.99 23.89 -12.88
CA MET A 130 14.24 23.77 -11.63
C MET A 130 15.14 24.17 -10.45
N PRO A 131 14.81 25.21 -9.67
CA PRO A 131 15.64 25.59 -8.54
C PRO A 131 15.40 24.66 -7.36
N GLN A 132 16.44 24.35 -6.60
CA GLN A 132 16.37 23.49 -5.41
C GLN A 132 15.78 24.28 -4.21
N ARG A 133 14.53 24.00 -3.83
CA ARG A 133 13.81 24.70 -2.76
C ARG A 133 13.01 23.73 -1.88
N ASN A 134 12.59 24.24 -0.71
CA ASN A 134 11.57 23.65 0.16
C ASN A 134 11.84 22.24 0.72
N LYS A 135 13.12 21.91 0.97
CA LYS A 135 13.55 20.61 1.47
C LYS A 135 12.78 20.17 2.72
N LYS A 136 12.01 19.08 2.59
CA LYS A 136 11.25 18.42 3.65
C LYS A 136 10.24 19.33 4.36
N VAL A 137 9.72 20.34 3.67
CA VAL A 137 8.62 21.15 4.19
C VAL A 137 7.33 20.33 4.15
N PRO A 138 6.63 20.11 5.28
CA PRO A 138 5.42 19.30 5.31
C PRO A 138 4.30 19.87 4.43
N GLY A 139 3.59 18.99 3.72
CA GLY A 139 2.42 19.34 2.91
C GLY A 139 2.72 19.77 1.48
N LEU A 140 4.00 19.87 1.09
CA LEU A 140 4.39 20.12 -0.29
C LEU A 140 4.48 18.82 -1.09
N MET A 141 4.14 18.92 -2.37
CA MET A 141 4.23 17.79 -3.30
C MET A 141 5.61 17.73 -3.93
N LYS A 142 6.07 16.53 -4.29
CA LYS A 142 7.34 16.36 -5.00
C LYS A 142 7.14 15.47 -6.21
N ASP A 143 7.95 15.72 -7.24
CA ASP A 143 8.06 14.80 -8.36
C ASP A 143 8.99 13.64 -8.00
N GLU A 144 8.43 12.46 -7.78
CA GLU A 144 9.19 11.22 -7.50
C GLU A 144 10.09 10.79 -8.67
N THR A 145 9.88 11.33 -9.87
CA THR A 145 10.69 11.03 -11.05
C THR A 145 11.87 11.99 -11.24
N ASN A 146 12.00 13.04 -10.43
CA ASN A 146 13.07 14.04 -10.50
C ASN A 146 13.34 14.53 -11.93
N GLY A 147 12.29 14.92 -12.67
CA GLY A 147 12.38 15.41 -14.05
C GLY A 147 12.32 14.31 -15.12
N ALA A 148 12.42 13.04 -14.76
CA ALA A 148 12.41 11.96 -15.75
C ALA A 148 10.97 11.64 -16.20
N VAL A 149 10.67 11.87 -17.49
CA VAL A 149 9.32 11.66 -18.04
C VAL A 149 8.88 10.20 -17.90
N MET A 150 7.70 10.00 -17.31
CA MET A 150 7.01 8.71 -17.30
C MET A 150 6.31 8.50 -18.64
N THR A 151 6.77 7.52 -19.42
CA THR A 151 6.22 7.24 -20.75
C THR A 151 5.01 6.33 -20.70
N GLU A 152 4.99 5.38 -19.76
CA GLU A 152 3.91 4.40 -19.64
C GLU A 152 3.59 4.09 -18.19
N PHE A 153 2.30 3.90 -17.94
CA PHE A 153 1.75 3.47 -16.66
C PHE A 153 0.71 2.38 -16.87
N ILE A 154 0.82 1.30 -16.08
CA ILE A 154 -0.18 0.24 -16.04
C ILE A 154 -0.59 0.00 -14.59
N GLY A 155 -1.85 0.29 -14.26
CA GLY A 155 -2.46 -0.05 -12.98
C GLY A 155 -3.48 -1.16 -13.16
N LEU A 156 -3.24 -2.32 -12.52
CA LEU A 156 -4.19 -3.46 -12.56
C LEU A 156 -5.19 -3.39 -11.41
N ARG A 157 -4.71 -3.00 -10.22
CA ARG A 157 -5.54 -2.75 -9.03
C ARG A 157 -4.74 -1.97 -7.98
N ALA A 158 -5.38 -1.64 -6.86
CA ALA A 158 -4.69 -1.02 -5.72
C ALA A 158 -3.43 -1.81 -5.31
N LYS A 159 -2.28 -1.11 -5.28
CA LYS A 159 -0.94 -1.66 -4.92
C LYS A 159 -0.42 -2.73 -5.89
N MET A 160 -0.92 -2.73 -7.13
CA MET A 160 -0.45 -3.57 -8.23
C MET A 160 -0.33 -2.73 -9.51
N TYR A 161 0.88 -2.27 -9.81
CA TYR A 161 1.12 -1.38 -10.96
C TYR A 161 2.57 -1.42 -11.44
N ALA A 162 2.80 -0.93 -12.66
CA ALA A 162 4.11 -0.76 -13.25
C ALA A 162 4.27 0.63 -13.90
N LEU A 163 5.50 1.15 -13.88
CA LEU A 163 5.89 2.44 -14.47
C LEU A 163 7.11 2.23 -15.38
N ARG A 164 7.07 2.83 -16.56
CA ARG A 164 8.23 3.02 -17.44
C ARG A 164 8.59 4.50 -17.45
N VAL A 165 9.83 4.81 -17.13
CA VAL A 165 10.33 6.18 -16.95
C VAL A 165 11.64 6.33 -17.73
N CYS A 166 11.75 7.38 -18.53
CA CYS A 166 12.93 7.64 -19.36
C CYS A 166 14.21 7.63 -18.51
N GLY A 167 15.22 6.89 -18.98
CA GLY A 167 16.51 6.77 -18.29
C GLY A 167 16.48 6.03 -16.95
N LYS A 168 15.35 5.42 -16.56
CA LYS A 168 15.21 4.64 -15.32
C LYS A 168 14.75 3.21 -15.60
N LYS A 169 15.04 2.32 -14.65
CA LYS A 169 14.54 0.94 -14.69
C LYS A 169 13.05 0.89 -14.38
N ASP A 170 12.33 -0.02 -15.04
CA ASP A 170 10.90 -0.26 -14.80
C ASP A 170 10.60 -0.49 -13.32
N THR A 171 9.74 0.35 -12.77
CA THR A 171 9.23 0.17 -11.41
C THR A 171 8.05 -0.77 -11.46
N LYS A 172 8.09 -1.82 -10.63
CA LYS A 172 7.05 -2.85 -10.55
C LYS A 172 6.61 -3.01 -9.10
N LYS A 173 5.32 -2.88 -8.83
CA LYS A 173 4.73 -3.02 -7.49
C LYS A 173 3.69 -4.13 -7.53
N ILE A 174 3.88 -5.13 -6.67
CA ILE A 174 2.92 -6.23 -6.47
C ILE A 174 2.82 -6.50 -4.98
N LYS A 175 1.73 -6.03 -4.35
CA LYS A 175 1.51 -6.31 -2.94
C LYS A 175 1.31 -7.81 -2.70
N GLY A 176 2.09 -8.37 -1.77
CA GLY A 176 1.98 -9.77 -1.35
C GLY A 176 2.95 -10.73 -2.06
N VAL A 177 3.74 -10.24 -3.01
CA VAL A 177 4.81 -11.01 -3.68
C VAL A 177 6.18 -10.49 -3.24
N CYS A 178 7.13 -11.38 -3.02
CA CYS A 178 8.49 -11.05 -2.61
C CYS A 178 9.18 -10.14 -3.64
N ARG A 179 9.80 -9.04 -3.17
CA ARG A 179 10.47 -8.04 -4.04
C ARG A 179 11.51 -8.67 -4.97
N SER A 180 12.25 -9.67 -4.49
CA SER A 180 13.24 -10.40 -5.29
C SER A 180 12.60 -11.19 -6.44
N VAL A 181 11.45 -11.82 -6.20
CA VAL A 181 10.68 -12.55 -7.22
C VAL A 181 10.14 -11.59 -8.26
N VAL A 182 9.56 -10.46 -7.84
CA VAL A 182 9.10 -9.40 -8.77
C VAL A 182 10.26 -8.90 -9.63
N GLY A 183 11.43 -8.62 -9.03
CA GLY A 183 12.58 -8.10 -9.76
C GLY A 183 13.20 -9.06 -10.77
N ARG A 184 13.09 -10.38 -10.56
CA ARG A 184 13.72 -11.40 -11.43
C ARG A 184 12.77 -12.01 -12.45
N THR A 185 11.47 -12.07 -12.15
CA THR A 185 10.53 -12.96 -12.88
C THR A 185 9.31 -12.25 -13.45
N ILE A 186 9.16 -10.95 -13.20
CA ILE A 186 8.05 -10.15 -13.70
C ILE A 186 8.63 -8.98 -14.51
N THR A 187 8.20 -8.83 -15.75
CA THR A 187 8.55 -7.71 -16.62
C THR A 187 7.43 -6.67 -16.65
N PHE A 188 7.67 -5.52 -17.28
CA PHE A 188 6.60 -4.56 -17.57
C PHE A 188 5.57 -5.16 -18.55
N ASP A 189 6.03 -5.90 -19.56
CA ASP A 189 5.16 -6.53 -20.56
C ASP A 189 4.26 -7.62 -19.97
N ASP A 190 4.65 -8.23 -18.84
CA ASP A 190 3.75 -9.09 -18.08
C ASP A 190 2.50 -8.34 -17.58
N TYR A 191 2.63 -7.07 -17.18
CA TYR A 191 1.48 -6.23 -16.81
C TYR A 191 0.67 -5.85 -18.05
N ALA A 192 1.33 -5.50 -19.15
CA ALA A 192 0.67 -5.16 -20.41
C ALA A 192 -0.20 -6.32 -20.90
N ARG A 193 0.37 -7.53 -20.98
CA ARG A 193 -0.37 -8.75 -21.34
C ARG A 193 -1.48 -9.07 -20.35
N CYS A 194 -1.23 -8.90 -19.04
CA CYS A 194 -2.26 -9.11 -18.03
C CYS A 194 -3.47 -8.18 -18.28
N LEU A 195 -3.23 -6.91 -18.61
CA LEU A 195 -4.26 -5.94 -18.91
C LEU A 195 -4.97 -6.22 -20.26
N SER A 196 -4.22 -6.47 -21.33
CA SER A 196 -4.76 -6.57 -22.69
C SER A 196 -5.40 -7.93 -22.99
N GLU A 197 -4.82 -9.01 -22.46
CA GLU A 197 -5.25 -10.39 -22.74
C GLU A 197 -6.08 -10.98 -21.59
N SER A 198 -6.28 -10.23 -20.49
CA SER A 198 -6.95 -10.72 -19.27
C SER A 198 -6.32 -11.99 -18.69
N VAL A 199 -4.99 -12.12 -18.80
CA VAL A 199 -4.26 -13.32 -18.36
C VAL A 199 -3.73 -13.15 -16.93
N GLU A 200 -4.02 -14.13 -16.08
CA GLU A 200 -3.44 -14.22 -14.74
C GLU A 200 -2.03 -14.81 -14.77
N ARG A 201 -1.16 -14.35 -13.85
CA ARG A 201 0.19 -14.89 -13.69
C ARG A 201 0.46 -15.26 -12.25
N SER A 202 0.87 -16.49 -12.03
CA SER A 202 1.35 -16.97 -10.73
C SER A 202 2.87 -17.08 -10.69
N ARG A 203 3.46 -16.93 -9.50
CA ARG A 203 4.88 -17.13 -9.23
C ARG A 203 5.09 -17.94 -7.97
N GLN A 204 6.08 -18.82 -7.99
CA GLN A 204 6.59 -19.45 -6.79
C GLN A 204 7.45 -18.46 -6.01
N GLN A 205 7.29 -18.47 -4.69
CA GLN A 205 8.14 -17.71 -3.79
C GLN A 205 8.39 -18.50 -2.51
N SER A 206 9.55 -18.25 -1.91
CA SER A 206 9.90 -18.78 -0.60
C SER A 206 9.85 -17.66 0.43
N ARG A 207 9.28 -17.94 1.60
CA ARG A 207 9.28 -17.03 2.75
C ARG A 207 9.63 -17.75 4.03
N ILE A 208 10.18 -17.00 4.97
CA ILE A 208 10.41 -17.49 6.33
C ILE A 208 9.12 -17.29 7.13
N GLN A 209 8.66 -18.34 7.79
CA GLN A 209 7.50 -18.30 8.67
C GLN A 209 7.85 -18.95 10.01
N SER A 210 7.52 -18.26 11.11
CA SER A 210 7.54 -18.86 12.44
C SER A 210 6.18 -19.47 12.75
N LYS A 211 6.16 -20.73 13.19
CA LYS A 211 4.97 -21.41 13.72
C LYS A 211 5.40 -22.15 14.99
N LEU A 212 4.74 -21.86 16.11
CA LEU A 212 5.06 -22.43 17.43
C LEU A 212 6.55 -22.28 17.79
N HIS A 213 7.11 -21.08 17.61
CA HIS A 213 8.54 -20.77 17.81
C HIS A 213 9.53 -21.61 16.98
N ARG A 214 9.05 -22.42 16.03
CA ARG A 214 9.88 -23.09 15.04
C ARG A 214 9.86 -22.29 13.74
N VAL A 215 11.05 -22.03 13.22
CA VAL A 215 11.23 -21.28 11.98
C VAL A 215 11.24 -22.26 10.81
N TYR A 216 10.40 -21.99 9.82
CA TYR A 216 10.27 -22.78 8.60
C TYR A 216 10.58 -21.92 7.39
N THR A 217 11.23 -22.51 6.39
CA THR A 217 11.23 -21.99 5.02
C THR A 217 10.05 -22.62 4.31
N VAL A 218 9.08 -21.80 3.90
CA VAL A 218 7.86 -22.24 3.21
C VAL A 218 7.94 -21.79 1.76
N ALA A 219 7.78 -22.74 0.84
CA ALA A 219 7.54 -22.46 -0.57
C ALA A 219 6.03 -22.36 -0.81
N GLU A 220 5.60 -21.31 -1.50
CA GLU A 220 4.19 -21.10 -1.86
C GLU A 220 4.08 -20.59 -3.31
N THR A 221 3.01 -20.98 -4.00
CA THR A 221 2.63 -20.39 -5.29
C THR A 221 1.62 -19.29 -5.04
N LYS A 222 1.93 -18.08 -5.53
CA LYS A 222 1.08 -16.89 -5.38
C LYS A 222 0.61 -16.38 -6.72
N LEU A 223 -0.66 -16.01 -6.80
CA LEU A 223 -1.19 -15.18 -7.88
C LEU A 223 -0.50 -13.81 -7.82
N ALA A 224 0.38 -13.55 -8.79
CA ALA A 224 1.23 -12.37 -8.85
C ALA A 224 0.57 -11.23 -9.64
N LEU A 225 -0.06 -11.52 -10.79
CA LEU A 225 -0.81 -10.55 -11.59
C LEU A 225 -2.21 -11.10 -11.87
N SER A 226 -3.20 -10.24 -11.77
CA SER A 226 -4.59 -10.54 -12.15
C SER A 226 -5.21 -9.29 -12.76
N PRO A 227 -6.00 -9.41 -13.84
CA PRO A 227 -6.71 -8.29 -14.45
C PRO A 227 -7.91 -7.84 -13.62
N ARG A 228 -8.28 -8.58 -12.57
CA ARG A 228 -9.47 -8.34 -11.76
C ARG A 228 -9.16 -7.36 -10.63
N ASP A 229 -10.04 -6.37 -10.47
CA ASP A 229 -10.08 -5.50 -9.30
C ASP A 229 -11.36 -5.79 -8.51
N ASP A 230 -11.22 -6.23 -7.26
CA ASP A 230 -12.33 -6.53 -6.37
C ASP A 230 -12.95 -5.26 -5.74
N LYS A 231 -12.26 -4.12 -5.83
CA LYS A 231 -12.66 -2.86 -5.19
C LYS A 231 -13.33 -1.89 -6.12
N ARG A 232 -13.29 -2.14 -7.43
CA ARG A 232 -13.85 -1.25 -8.44
C ARG A 232 -14.52 -2.06 -9.54
N TYR A 233 -15.56 -1.49 -10.12
CA TYR A 233 -16.18 -1.99 -11.33
C TYR A 233 -15.30 -1.65 -12.53
N ILE A 234 -14.83 -2.66 -13.26
CA ILE A 234 -14.11 -2.47 -14.52
C ILE A 234 -15.15 -2.28 -15.62
N VAL A 235 -15.10 -1.15 -16.32
CA VAL A 235 -16.04 -0.88 -17.41
C VAL A 235 -15.71 -1.81 -18.59
N PRO A 236 -16.69 -2.55 -19.14
CA PRO A 236 -16.45 -3.46 -20.27
C PRO A 236 -15.73 -2.76 -21.43
N ASP A 237 -14.76 -3.47 -22.01
CA ASP A 237 -13.94 -3.03 -23.16
C ASP A 237 -13.19 -1.70 -22.94
N ARG A 238 -13.01 -1.30 -21.68
CA ARG A 238 -12.28 -0.09 -21.30
C ARG A 238 -11.29 -0.35 -20.18
N THR A 239 -10.28 0.51 -20.08
CA THR A 239 -9.34 0.54 -18.95
C THR A 239 -9.82 1.44 -17.80
N SER A 240 -10.99 2.07 -17.96
CA SER A 240 -11.63 2.88 -16.94
C SER A 240 -12.33 2.02 -15.89
N THR A 241 -12.28 2.45 -14.63
CA THR A 241 -12.96 1.78 -13.52
C THR A 241 -13.82 2.76 -12.74
N LEU A 242 -14.98 2.30 -12.30
CA LEU A 242 -15.93 3.04 -11.48
C LEU A 242 -15.92 2.52 -10.04
N PRO A 243 -16.12 3.37 -9.02
CA PRO A 243 -16.36 2.89 -7.68
C PRO A 243 -17.68 2.11 -7.64
N TRP A 244 -17.75 1.04 -6.85
CA TRP A 244 -19.01 0.32 -6.64
C TRP A 244 -20.11 1.26 -6.13
N GLY A 245 -21.31 1.13 -6.70
CA GLY A 245 -22.45 2.03 -6.42
C GLY A 245 -22.50 3.31 -7.27
N HIS A 246 -21.57 3.49 -8.22
CA HIS A 246 -21.63 4.60 -9.17
C HIS A 246 -22.84 4.49 -10.10
N TYR A 247 -23.54 5.60 -10.36
CA TYR A 247 -24.79 5.64 -11.14
C TYR A 247 -24.66 5.09 -12.58
N ALA A 248 -23.45 5.15 -13.16
CA ALA A 248 -23.18 4.65 -14.50
C ALA A 248 -22.90 3.13 -14.56
N ILE A 249 -22.97 2.42 -13.44
CA ILE A 249 -22.89 0.96 -13.41
C ILE A 249 -24.27 0.40 -13.74
N PRO A 250 -24.41 -0.48 -14.76
CA PRO A 250 -25.67 -1.17 -15.05
C PRO A 250 -26.17 -1.93 -13.81
N GLN A 251 -27.47 -1.82 -13.53
CA GLN A 251 -28.13 -2.56 -12.45
C GLN A 251 -28.36 -4.03 -12.83
#